data_AF-A0A0M3JNN1-F1
#
_entry.id   AF-A0A0M3JNN1-F1
#
_cell.length_a   1.000
_cell.length_b   1.000
_cell.length_c   1.000
_cell.angle_alpha   90.00
_cell.angle_beta   90.00
_cell.angle_gamma   90.00
#
_symmetry.space_group_name_H-M   'P 1'
#
loop_
_entity.id
_entity.type
_entity.pdbx_description
1 polymer ?
#
loop_
_entity_poly.entity_id
_entity_poly.type
_entity_poly.pdbx_seq_one_letter_code
_entity_poly.pdbx_strand_id
1 'polypeptide(L)'
;MPTCISIDNCVCHFSPLRSDKPVILHNGQMVKVDLGAHIDGFIATAAHTVVVGASATEKITGTKANVLMCAYNAMEVAMRMLRPGLYKNMQITDMIDKIAAIYK
;
A
#
# COMPACT_ATOMS: atom_id res chain seq x y z
N MET A 1 7.13 14.47 1.88
CA MET A 1 7.64 13.10 1.70
C MET A 1 7.99 12.93 0.23
N PRO A 2 9.21 12.49 -0.14
CA PRO A 2 9.59 12.30 -1.53
C PRO A 2 8.82 11.14 -2.16
N THR A 3 8.79 11.07 -3.50
CA THR A 3 8.25 9.91 -4.20
C THR A 3 9.12 8.69 -3.95
N CYS A 4 8.52 7.64 -3.40
CA CYS A 4 9.14 6.34 -3.15
C CYS A 4 8.46 5.27 -4.02
N ILE A 5 9.25 4.34 -4.56
CA ILE A 5 8.76 3.23 -5.40
C ILE A 5 9.33 1.91 -4.88
N SER A 6 8.59 1.24 -3.99
CA SER A 6 9.05 0.01 -3.32
C SER A 6 8.53 -1.25 -4.03
N ILE A 7 9.44 -2.09 -4.48
CA ILE A 7 9.16 -3.26 -5.33
C ILE A 7 9.13 -4.55 -4.51
N ASP A 8 8.15 -5.41 -4.76
CA ASP A 8 7.96 -6.74 -4.17
C ASP A 8 8.14 -6.74 -2.64
N ASN A 9 9.19 -7.37 -2.12
CA ASN A 9 9.45 -7.52 -0.69
C ASN A 9 10.00 -6.25 -0.02
N CYS A 10 10.42 -5.23 -0.78
CA CYS A 10 10.76 -3.93 -0.22
C CYS A 10 9.51 -3.30 0.38
N VAL A 11 9.50 -3.01 1.68
CA VAL A 11 8.31 -2.56 2.41
C VAL A 11 7.92 -1.13 2.04
N CYS A 12 8.84 -0.19 2.20
CA CYS A 12 8.61 1.25 1.97
C CYS A 12 9.92 2.01 1.71
N HIS A 13 9.80 3.30 1.39
CA HIS A 13 10.89 4.29 1.36
C HIS A 13 12.04 4.04 0.38
N PHE A 14 11.81 3.27 -0.69
CA PHE A 14 12.79 3.15 -1.76
C PHE A 14 12.75 4.38 -2.68
N SER A 15 13.72 5.29 -2.51
CA SER A 15 13.91 6.50 -3.30
C SER A 15 15.37 6.58 -3.77
N PRO A 16 15.73 5.86 -4.85
CA PRO A 16 17.12 5.68 -5.25
C PRO A 16 17.77 7.00 -5.66
N LEU A 17 19.07 7.12 -5.38
CA LEU A 17 19.94 8.19 -5.85
C LEU A 17 20.40 7.93 -7.29
N ARG A 18 20.93 8.96 -7.95
CA ARG A 18 21.55 8.81 -9.28
C ARG A 18 22.77 7.88 -9.28
N SER A 19 23.45 7.76 -8.15
CA SER A 19 24.59 6.85 -7.97
C SER A 19 24.17 5.39 -7.79
N ASP A 20 22.90 5.14 -7.47
CA ASP A 20 22.40 3.79 -7.28
C ASP A 20 22.22 3.12 -8.63
N LYS A 21 22.27 1.78 -8.63
CA LYS A 21 22.05 1.01 -9.85
C LYS A 21 20.62 1.25 -10.36
N PRO A 22 20.43 1.47 -11.68
CA PRO A 22 19.10 1.58 -12.25
C PRO A 22 18.27 0.33 -11.96
N VAL A 23 17.02 0.54 -11.58
CA VAL A 23 16.06 -0.54 -11.35
C VAL A 23 15.04 -0.53 -12.49
N ILE A 24 14.92 -1.66 -13.17
CA ILE A 24 13.97 -1.85 -14.28
C ILE A 24 12.79 -2.64 -13.73
N LEU A 25 11.57 -2.18 -14.04
CA LEU A 25 10.36 -2.89 -13.67
C LEU A 25 10.03 -3.98 -14.69
N HIS A 26 9.51 -5.10 -14.19
CA HIS A 26 9.14 -6.26 -14.98
C HIS A 26 7.70 -6.68 -14.69
N ASN A 27 7.06 -7.31 -15.68
CA ASN A 27 5.70 -7.83 -15.54
C ASN A 27 5.59 -8.78 -14.33
N GLY A 28 4.48 -8.65 -13.61
CA GLY A 28 4.18 -9.41 -12.42
C GLY A 28 4.77 -8.85 -11.13
N GLN A 29 5.66 -7.85 -11.16
CA GLN A 29 6.18 -7.24 -9.94
C GLN A 29 5.14 -6.38 -9.23
N MET A 30 5.10 -6.44 -7.89
CA MET A 30 4.24 -5.60 -7.08
C MET A 30 4.96 -4.31 -6.74
N VAL A 31 4.40 -3.19 -7.16
CA VAL A 31 5.01 -1.86 -7.03
C VAL A 31 4.15 -1.01 -6.12
N LYS A 32 4.76 -0.49 -5.05
CA LYS A 32 4.14 0.40 -4.08
C LYS A 32 4.67 1.80 -4.34
N VAL A 33 3.79 2.68 -4.81
CA VAL A 33 4.10 4.09 -5.08
C VAL A 33 3.60 4.90 -3.90
N ASP A 34 4.48 5.65 -3.25
CA ASP A 34 4.16 6.47 -2.09
C ASP A 34 4.70 7.89 -2.32
N LEU A 35 3.84 8.90 -2.17
CA LEU A 35 4.20 10.31 -2.38
C LEU A 35 3.44 11.22 -1.42
N GLY A 36 3.97 12.43 -1.23
CA GLY A 36 3.29 13.44 -0.44
C GLY A 36 3.58 14.85 -0.93
N ALA A 37 2.58 15.71 -0.80
CA ALA A 37 2.66 17.13 -1.10
C ALA A 37 2.09 17.95 0.07
N HIS A 38 2.36 19.25 0.07
CA HIS A 38 1.70 20.16 0.98
C HIS A 38 1.41 21.50 0.31
N ILE A 39 0.33 22.15 0.73
CA ILE A 39 0.02 23.54 0.40
C ILE A 39 -0.02 24.27 1.74
N ASP A 40 0.78 25.31 1.91
CA ASP A 40 0.81 26.11 3.14
C ASP A 40 1.03 25.28 4.43
N GLY A 41 1.87 24.24 4.34
CA GLY A 41 2.15 23.32 5.45
C GLY A 41 1.06 22.26 5.72
N PHE A 42 -0.09 22.31 5.05
CA PHE A 42 -1.12 21.27 5.15
C PHE A 42 -0.74 20.05 4.31
N ILE A 43 -0.48 18.93 4.96
CA ILE A 43 0.08 17.72 4.35
C ILE A 43 -1.02 16.86 3.73
N ALA A 44 -0.77 16.37 2.52
CA ALA A 44 -1.48 15.27 1.90
C ALA A 44 -0.48 14.19 1.48
N THR A 45 -0.69 12.96 1.95
CA THR A 45 0.09 11.78 1.54
C THR A 45 -0.83 10.76 0.89
N ALA A 46 -0.30 10.00 -0.05
CA ALA A 46 -1.02 8.91 -0.70
C ALA A 46 -0.04 7.80 -1.08
N ALA A 47 -0.48 6.56 -0.87
CA ALA A 47 0.22 5.37 -1.31
C ALA A 47 -0.73 4.47 -2.11
N HIS A 48 -0.21 3.81 -3.14
CA HIS A 48 -0.97 2.88 -3.95
C HIS A 48 -0.10 1.69 -4.38
N THR A 49 -0.68 0.49 -4.34
CA THR A 49 -0.02 -0.75 -4.73
C THR A 49 -0.61 -1.27 -6.02
N VAL A 50 0.23 -1.46 -7.04
CA VAL A 50 -0.14 -2.02 -8.34
C VAL A 50 0.72 -3.23 -8.68
N VAL A 51 0.29 -4.03 -9.65
CA VAL A 51 1.12 -5.09 -10.23
C VAL A 51 1.39 -4.76 -11.69
N VAL A 52 2.66 -4.76 -12.08
CA VAL A 52 3.09 -4.40 -13.45
C VAL A 52 2.51 -5.41 -14.44
N GLY A 53 1.85 -4.91 -15.49
CA GLY A 53 1.20 -5.73 -16.51
C GLY A 53 -0.20 -6.24 -16.14
N ALA A 54 -0.67 -6.06 -14.90
CA ALA A 54 -2.03 -6.44 -14.54
C ALA A 54 -3.07 -5.55 -15.25
N SER A 55 -4.17 -6.17 -15.70
CA SER A 55 -5.26 -5.48 -16.40
C SER A 55 -6.61 -6.13 -16.10
N ALA A 56 -7.68 -5.60 -16.69
CA ALA A 56 -9.02 -6.18 -16.53
C ALA A 56 -9.12 -7.60 -17.09
N THR A 57 -8.36 -7.90 -18.15
CA THR A 57 -8.27 -9.22 -18.79
C THR A 57 -7.19 -10.10 -18.17
N GLU A 58 -6.10 -9.50 -17.70
CA GLU A 58 -4.98 -10.19 -17.07
C GLU A 58 -4.96 -9.92 -15.56
N LYS A 59 -5.81 -10.65 -14.84
CA LYS A 59 -5.93 -10.53 -13.38
C LYS A 59 -4.78 -11.24 -12.67
N ILE A 60 -4.32 -10.64 -11.58
CA ILE A 60 -3.40 -11.28 -10.65
C ILE A 60 -4.12 -12.34 -9.80
N THR A 61 -3.41 -13.39 -9.42
CA THR A 61 -3.94 -14.51 -8.62
C THR A 61 -2.98 -14.89 -7.49
N GLY A 62 -3.39 -15.85 -6.65
CA GLY A 62 -2.57 -16.39 -5.57
C GLY A 62 -2.21 -15.37 -4.50
N THR A 63 -1.04 -15.53 -3.88
CA THR A 63 -0.60 -14.74 -2.73
C THR A 63 -0.57 -13.23 -3.01
N LYS A 64 -0.21 -12.81 -4.23
CA LYS A 64 -0.19 -11.39 -4.61
C LYS A 64 -1.59 -10.78 -4.62
N ALA A 65 -2.58 -11.52 -5.12
CA ALA A 65 -3.97 -11.09 -5.09
C ALA A 65 -4.50 -11.06 -3.64
N ASN A 66 -4.18 -12.08 -2.85
CA ASN A 66 -4.61 -12.16 -1.45
C ASN A 66 -4.10 -10.99 -0.61
N VAL A 67 -2.80 -10.69 -0.67
CA VAL A 67 -2.22 -9.59 0.12
C VAL A 67 -2.74 -8.23 -0.35
N LEU A 68 -2.98 -8.05 -1.65
CA LEU A 68 -3.51 -6.80 -2.19
C LEU A 68 -4.96 -6.56 -1.73
N MET A 69 -5.80 -7.59 -1.78
CA MET A 69 -7.17 -7.51 -1.24
C MET A 69 -7.21 -7.37 0.27
N CYS A 70 -6.30 -8.04 0.98
CA CYS A 70 -6.14 -7.88 2.42
C CYS A 70 -5.85 -6.42 2.80
N ALA A 71 -4.84 -5.81 2.15
CA ALA A 71 -4.46 -4.42 2.40
C ALA A 71 -5.61 -3.45 2.06
N TYR A 72 -6.30 -3.67 0.94
CA TYR A 72 -7.47 -2.87 0.56
C TYR A 72 -8.58 -2.94 1.61
N ASN A 73 -8.97 -4.14 2.04
CA ASN A 73 -10.04 -4.31 3.02
C ASN A 73 -9.64 -3.78 4.42
N ALA A 74 -8.37 -3.94 4.81
CA ALA A 74 -7.85 -3.35 6.04
C ALA A 74 -7.94 -1.81 6.01
N MET A 75 -7.56 -1.19 4.89
CA MET A 75 -7.70 0.26 4.67
C MET A 75 -9.17 0.70 4.73
N GLU A 76 -10.06 0.02 4.01
CA GLU A 76 -11.50 0.33 3.98
C GLU A 76 -12.12 0.28 5.38
N VAL A 77 -11.74 -0.69 6.20
CA VAL A 77 -12.20 -0.81 7.58
C VAL A 77 -11.62 0.28 8.46
N ALA A 78 -10.32 0.58 8.35
CA ALA A 78 -9.71 1.69 9.08
C ALA A 78 -10.40 3.02 8.76
N MET A 79 -10.68 3.31 7.48
CA MET A 79 -11.39 4.53 7.05
C MET A 79 -12.82 4.63 7.61
N ARG A 80 -13.51 3.51 7.80
CA ARG A 80 -14.85 3.46 8.39
C ARG A 80 -14.82 3.59 9.92
N MET A 81 -13.81 3.04 10.56
CA MET A 81 -13.65 3.06 12.03
C MET A 81 -12.98 4.34 12.54
N LEU A 82 -12.26 5.09 11.71
CA LEU A 82 -11.73 6.41 12.08
C LEU A 82 -12.88 7.40 12.21
N ARG A 83 -13.50 7.41 13.40
CA ARG A 83 -14.64 8.25 13.77
C ARG A 83 -14.42 8.86 15.15
N PRO A 84 -14.61 10.17 15.33
CA PRO A 84 -14.42 10.83 16.63
C PRO A 84 -15.27 10.18 17.73
N GLY A 85 -14.63 9.85 18.86
CA GLY A 85 -15.31 9.36 20.07
C GLY A 85 -15.90 7.94 20.02
N LEU A 86 -15.86 7.26 18.86
CA LEU A 86 -16.53 5.96 18.70
C LEU A 86 -15.61 4.76 18.93
N TYR A 87 -14.41 4.79 18.35
CA TYR A 87 -13.45 3.68 18.44
C TYR A 87 -12.11 4.17 18.98
N LYS A 88 -11.47 3.35 19.82
CA LYS A 88 -10.07 3.53 20.24
C LYS A 88 -9.13 2.99 19.15
N ASN A 89 -7.92 3.54 19.09
CA ASN A 89 -6.88 3.08 18.15
C ASN A 89 -6.65 1.57 18.18
N MET A 90 -6.58 0.96 19.37
CA MET A 90 -6.38 -0.49 19.51
C MET A 90 -7.50 -1.33 18.90
N GLN A 91 -8.74 -0.85 18.92
CA GLN A 91 -9.85 -1.58 18.29
C GLN A 91 -9.73 -1.59 16.76
N ILE A 92 -9.13 -0.54 16.18
CA ILE A 92 -8.82 -0.48 14.74
C ILE A 92 -7.69 -1.46 14.43
N THR A 93 -6.62 -1.47 15.24
CA THR A 93 -5.52 -2.43 15.12
C THR A 93 -6.00 -3.87 15.18
N ASP A 94 -6.81 -4.22 16.19
CA ASP A 94 -7.38 -5.56 16.34
C ASP A 94 -8.20 -5.99 15.12
N MET A 95 -8.89 -5.03 14.49
CA MET A 95 -9.70 -5.31 13.30
C MET A 95 -8.83 -5.53 12.07
N ILE A 96 -7.75 -4.76 11.91
CA ILE A 96 -6.76 -4.97 10.85
C ILE A 96 -6.16 -6.38 10.98
N ASP A 97 -5.80 -6.81 12.19
CA ASP A 97 -5.26 -8.16 12.45
C ASP A 97 -6.28 -9.27 12.13
N LYS A 98 -7.56 -9.06 12.47
CA LYS A 98 -8.64 -9.99 12.10
C LYS A 98 -8.78 -10.13 10.59
N ILE A 99 -8.71 -9.02 9.85
CA ILE A 99 -8.77 -9.05 8.38
C ILE A 99 -7.54 -9.78 7.85
N ALA A 100 -6.34 -9.46 8.34
CA ALA A 100 -5.12 -10.13 7.91
C ALA A 100 -5.16 -11.64 8.12
N ALA A 101 -5.77 -12.12 9.21
CA ALA A 101 -5.94 -13.54 9.49
C ALA A 101 -6.85 -14.27 8.48
N ILE A 102 -7.78 -13.58 7.80
CA ILE A 102 -8.67 -14.18 6.79
C ILE A 102 -7.91 -14.50 5.49
N TYR A 103 -6.88 -13.71 5.16
CA TYR A 103 -6.14 -13.82 3.90
C TYR A 103 -4.86 -14.67 4.00
N LYS A 104 -4.65 -15.35 5.13
CA LYS A 104 -3.53 -16.28 5.34
C LYS A 104 -3.63 -17.54 4.49
#